data_AF-A0AAW9FZX1-F1
#
_entry.id   AF-A0AAW9FZX1-F1
#
_cell.length_a   1.000
_cell.length_b   1.000
_cell.length_c   1.000
_cell.angle_alpha   90.00
_cell.angle_beta   90.00
_cell.angle_gamma   90.00
#
_symmetry.space_group_name_H-M   'P 1'
#
loop_
_entity.id
_entity.type
_entity.pdbx_description
1 polymer ?
#
loop_
_entity_poly.entity_id
_entity_poly.type
_entity_poly.pdbx_seq_one_letter_code
_entity_poly.pdbx_strand_id
1 'polypeptide(L)'
;METPKEQAIKAAYGEYYKDYRRFIDENGFIYQSDLFFPETGMKKDGVEAEIISVEKKHKWSNIKWRPMSLQGLENNRGWTRIESEEDLPKDDYFGNLFEVGFLDESGFFHHDKKRCSFKSLKWMYEKKLITHYQLVEKPKPPIF
;
A
#
# COMPACT_ATOMS: atom_id res chain seq x y z
N MET A 1 14.77 15.76 -1.36
CA MET A 1 15.22 14.36 -1.43
C MET A 1 13.98 13.53 -1.74
N GLU A 2 14.04 12.63 -2.72
CA GLU A 2 12.87 11.83 -3.15
C GLU A 2 12.50 10.87 -2.02
N THR A 3 11.22 10.82 -1.63
CA THR A 3 10.72 9.93 -0.57
C THR A 3 10.65 8.48 -1.06
N PRO A 4 10.66 7.48 -0.17
CA PRO A 4 10.45 6.07 -0.56
C PRO A 4 9.13 5.86 -1.33
N LYS A 5 8.10 6.66 -1.01
CA LYS A 5 6.80 6.63 -1.68
C LYS A 5 6.91 7.12 -3.14
N GLU A 6 7.59 8.24 -3.36
CA GLU A 6 7.86 8.76 -4.71
C GLU A 6 8.72 7.80 -5.55
N GLN A 7 9.74 7.18 -4.94
CA GLN A 7 10.56 6.16 -5.59
C GLN A 7 9.74 4.94 -6.01
N ALA A 8 8.84 4.47 -5.15
CA ALA A 8 7.94 3.35 -5.46
C ALA A 8 7.00 3.69 -6.62
N ILE A 9 6.39 4.87 -6.62
CA ILE A 9 5.54 5.36 -7.71
C ILE A 9 6.32 5.40 -9.03
N LYS A 10 7.51 6.00 -9.02
CA LYS A 10 8.38 6.10 -10.20
C LYS A 10 8.79 4.74 -10.74
N ALA A 11 9.17 3.81 -9.87
CA ALA A 11 9.49 2.43 -10.26
C ALA A 11 8.29 1.70 -10.86
N ALA A 12 7.09 1.88 -10.30
CA ALA A 12 5.87 1.23 -10.77
C ALA A 12 5.40 1.72 -12.15
N TYR A 13 5.57 3.02 -12.43
CA TYR A 13 5.27 3.59 -13.75
C TYR A 13 6.39 3.36 -14.77
N GLY A 14 7.61 3.05 -14.32
CA GLY A 14 8.73 2.71 -15.19
C GLY A 14 9.04 3.79 -16.23
N GLU A 15 9.09 3.39 -17.50
CA GLU A 15 9.35 4.31 -18.62
C GLU A 15 8.27 5.39 -18.76
N TYR A 16 7.02 5.07 -18.41
CA TYR A 16 5.87 5.96 -18.54
C TYR A 16 5.80 7.03 -17.45
N TYR A 17 6.65 6.95 -16.41
CA TYR A 17 6.63 7.94 -15.33
C TYR A 17 6.88 9.36 -15.85
N LYS A 18 7.79 9.54 -16.82
CA LYS A 18 8.09 10.87 -17.38
C LYS A 18 6.89 11.53 -18.06
N ASP A 19 6.07 10.72 -18.74
CA ASP A 19 4.92 11.18 -19.50
C ASP A 19 3.74 11.50 -18.58
N TYR A 20 3.59 10.73 -17.51
CA TYR A 20 2.44 10.83 -16.61
C TYR A 20 2.69 11.55 -15.28
N ARG A 21 3.94 11.82 -14.87
CA ARG A 21 4.27 12.41 -13.54
C ARG A 21 3.47 13.64 -13.14
N ARG A 22 3.03 14.46 -14.10
CA ARG A 22 2.21 15.66 -13.83
C ARG A 22 0.76 15.38 -13.45
N PHE A 23 0.30 14.16 -13.72
CA PHE A 23 -1.07 13.67 -13.46
C PHE A 23 -1.12 12.63 -12.34
N ILE A 24 0.04 12.20 -11.83
CA ILE A 24 0.12 11.22 -10.76
C ILE A 24 -0.06 11.93 -9.42
N ASP A 25 -1.07 11.51 -8.65
CA ASP A 25 -1.27 11.99 -7.29
C ASP A 25 -0.27 11.37 -6.29
N GLU A 26 -0.32 11.81 -5.03
CA GLU A 26 0.54 11.32 -3.94
C GLU A 26 0.40 9.83 -3.63
N ASN A 27 -0.61 9.14 -4.17
CA ASN A 27 -0.89 7.72 -3.98
C ASN A 27 -0.70 6.91 -5.27
N GLY A 28 -0.17 7.53 -6.32
CA GLY A 28 0.11 6.88 -7.58
C GLY A 28 -1.10 6.79 -8.51
N PHE A 29 -2.21 7.47 -8.26
CA PHE A 29 -3.37 7.46 -9.15
C PHE A 29 -3.28 8.52 -10.24
N ILE A 30 -3.85 8.19 -11.39
CA ILE A 30 -4.14 9.12 -12.47
C ILE A 30 -5.66 9.12 -12.71
N TYR A 31 -6.26 10.29 -12.86
CA TYR A 31 -7.66 10.40 -13.24
C TYR A 31 -7.81 10.30 -14.75
N GLN A 32 -8.85 9.59 -15.21
CA GLN A 32 -9.13 9.46 -16.63
C GLN A 32 -9.41 10.82 -17.29
N SER A 33 -10.01 11.76 -16.55
CA SER A 33 -10.21 13.15 -17.01
C SER A 33 -8.90 13.84 -17.37
N ASP A 34 -7.82 13.51 -16.68
CA ASP A 34 -6.50 14.14 -16.85
C ASP A 34 -5.76 13.57 -18.06
N LEU A 35 -6.30 12.51 -18.67
CA LEU A 35 -5.77 11.86 -19.87
C LEU A 35 -6.56 12.20 -21.14
N PHE A 36 -7.70 12.90 -21.02
CA PHE A 36 -8.47 13.40 -22.16
C PHE A 36 -7.79 14.58 -22.88
N PHE A 37 -6.58 14.99 -22.47
CA PHE A 37 -5.74 15.86 -23.27
C PHE A 37 -5.22 15.07 -24.49
N PRO A 38 -5.50 15.52 -25.72
CA PRO A 38 -5.36 14.75 -26.97
C PRO A 38 -3.92 14.34 -27.34
N GLU A 39 -2.92 14.75 -26.58
CA GLU A 39 -1.50 14.51 -26.86
C GLU A 39 -0.98 13.19 -26.30
N THR A 40 -1.63 12.61 -25.29
CA THR A 40 -1.17 11.39 -24.62
C THR A 40 -2.07 10.22 -24.95
N GLY A 41 -1.97 9.71 -26.18
CA GLY A 41 -2.57 8.44 -26.58
C GLY A 41 -2.14 7.34 -25.59
N MET A 42 -3.09 6.81 -24.84
CA MET A 42 -2.82 5.83 -23.80
C MET A 42 -2.45 4.49 -24.45
N LYS A 43 -1.21 4.04 -24.34
CA LYS A 43 -0.89 2.62 -24.51
C LYS A 43 -1.22 1.94 -23.19
N LYS A 44 -2.38 1.30 -23.11
CA LYS A 44 -2.74 0.40 -22.00
C LYS A 44 -2.00 -0.94 -22.07
N ASP A 45 -1.18 -1.13 -23.10
CA ASP A 45 -0.51 -2.39 -23.37
C ASP A 45 0.63 -2.60 -22.36
N GLY A 46 0.43 -3.52 -21.42
CA GLY A 46 1.49 -4.06 -20.55
C GLY A 46 1.52 -3.58 -19.10
N VAL A 47 0.65 -2.65 -18.67
CA VAL A 47 0.55 -2.25 -17.26
C VAL A 47 -0.73 -2.84 -16.66
N GLU A 48 -0.59 -3.85 -15.80
CA GLU A 48 -1.69 -4.30 -14.95
C GLU A 48 -2.10 -3.14 -14.03
N ALA A 49 -3.35 -2.68 -14.14
CA ALA A 49 -3.83 -1.49 -13.45
C ALA A 49 -5.02 -1.79 -12.53
N GLU A 50 -4.98 -1.25 -11.32
CA GLU A 50 -6.13 -1.17 -10.44
C GLU A 50 -7.03 -0.03 -10.94
N ILE A 51 -8.28 -0.32 -11.28
CA ILE A 51 -9.27 0.67 -11.74
C ILE A 51 -10.29 0.88 -10.63
N ILE A 52 -10.37 2.11 -10.13
CA ILE A 52 -11.33 2.50 -9.09
C ILE A 52 -12.33 3.47 -9.69
N SER A 53 -13.61 3.09 -9.68
CA SER A 53 -14.71 4.00 -9.97
C SER A 53 -15.02 4.80 -8.72
N VAL A 54 -14.87 6.13 -8.78
CA VAL A 54 -15.29 7.02 -7.69
C VAL A 54 -16.73 7.46 -7.94
N GLU A 55 -17.57 7.41 -6.91
CA GLU A 55 -18.99 7.77 -6.99
C GLU A 55 -19.20 9.19 -7.55
N LYS A 56 -20.24 9.33 -8.38
CA LYS A 56 -20.53 10.51 -9.22
C LYS A 56 -20.77 11.77 -8.38
N LYS A 57 -19.73 12.59 -8.20
CA LYS A 57 -19.94 14.03 -7.93
C LYS A 57 -20.09 14.87 -9.20
N HIS A 58 -19.67 14.37 -10.37
CA HIS A 58 -19.82 15.07 -11.65
C HIS A 58 -20.28 14.16 -12.81
N LYS A 59 -20.86 14.78 -13.86
CA LYS A 59 -21.51 14.15 -15.02
C LYS A 59 -20.59 13.27 -15.89
N TRP A 60 -19.28 13.30 -15.65
CA TRP A 60 -18.28 12.49 -16.32
C TRP A 60 -17.70 11.52 -15.31
N SER A 61 -17.63 10.24 -15.65
CA SER A 61 -17.15 9.18 -14.76
C SER A 61 -15.76 9.49 -14.22
N ASN A 62 -15.64 9.65 -12.89
CA ASN A 62 -14.37 9.84 -12.18
C ASN A 62 -13.68 8.48 -12.00
N ILE A 63 -13.23 7.90 -13.11
CA ILE A 63 -12.39 6.71 -13.07
C ILE A 63 -10.97 7.16 -12.76
N LYS A 64 -10.37 6.60 -11.73
CA LYS A 64 -8.94 6.72 -11.48
C LYS A 64 -8.28 5.36 -11.55
N TRP A 65 -7.02 5.33 -11.95
CA TRP A 65 -6.27 4.10 -12.10
C TRP A 65 -4.83 4.27 -11.64
N ARG A 66 -4.18 3.17 -11.26
CA ARG A 66 -2.75 3.09 -10.92
C ARG A 66 -2.19 1.71 -11.24
N PRO A 67 -0.87 1.54 -11.38
CA PRO A 67 -0.25 0.22 -11.44
C PRO A 67 -0.65 -0.66 -10.24
N MET A 68 -0.96 -1.94 -10.48
CA MET A 68 -1.33 -2.91 -9.42
C MET A 68 -0.26 -3.04 -8.33
N SER A 69 1.01 -2.85 -8.66
CA SER A 69 2.12 -2.87 -7.70
C SER A 69 2.07 -1.75 -6.65
N LEU A 70 1.28 -0.70 -6.89
CA LEU A 70 1.03 0.40 -5.95
C LEU A 70 -0.25 0.18 -5.11
N GLN A 71 -0.93 -0.95 -5.25
CA GLN A 71 -2.09 -1.24 -4.40
C GLN A 71 -1.70 -1.21 -2.92
N GLY A 72 -2.48 -0.46 -2.12
CA GLY A 72 -2.24 -0.25 -0.69
C GLY A 72 -1.15 0.80 -0.37
N LEU A 73 -0.62 1.54 -1.33
CA LEU A 73 0.40 2.57 -1.03
C LEU A 73 -0.09 3.65 -0.03
N GLU A 74 -1.39 3.96 -0.06
CA GLU A 74 -2.08 4.91 0.81
C GLU A 74 -2.10 4.50 2.28
N ASN A 75 -2.03 3.20 2.56
CA ASN A 75 -2.10 2.63 3.91
C ASN A 75 -0.87 1.76 4.24
N ASN A 76 0.25 2.02 3.57
CA ASN A 76 1.50 1.27 3.71
C ASN A 76 1.31 -0.26 3.56
N ARG A 77 0.41 -0.66 2.65
CA ARG A 77 -0.01 -2.03 2.38
C ARG A 77 -0.50 -2.77 3.64
N GLY A 78 -1.08 -2.02 4.58
CA GLY A 78 -1.59 -2.51 5.86
C GLY A 78 -0.53 -2.70 6.95
N TRP A 79 0.73 -2.32 6.70
CA TRP A 79 1.78 -2.35 7.71
C TRP A 79 1.77 -1.10 8.59
N THR A 80 1.63 -1.31 9.89
CA THR A 80 1.84 -0.27 10.91
C THR A 80 3.30 -0.29 11.34
N ARG A 81 3.95 0.88 11.28
CA ARG A 81 5.28 1.09 11.86
C ARG A 81 5.15 1.36 13.35
N ILE A 82 6.01 0.73 14.16
CA ILE A 82 6.04 0.86 15.61
C ILE A 82 7.13 1.86 15.98
N GLU A 83 6.75 3.10 16.32
CA GLU A 83 7.66 4.10 16.87
C GLU A 83 7.68 4.06 18.41
N SER A 84 6.60 3.57 19.00
CA SER A 84 6.39 3.50 20.45
C SER A 84 5.47 2.36 20.85
N GLU A 85 5.32 2.11 22.16
CA GLU A 85 4.38 1.09 22.66
C GLU A 85 2.92 1.48 22.35
N GLU A 86 2.63 2.77 22.17
CA GLU A 86 1.29 3.29 21.86
C GLU A 86 0.81 2.89 20.47
N ASP A 87 1.74 2.56 19.57
CA ASP A 87 1.45 2.08 18.21
C ASP A 87 1.09 0.60 18.19
N LEU A 88 1.32 -0.14 19.29
CA LEU A 88 0.88 -1.52 19.37
C LEU A 88 -0.66 -1.61 19.36
N PRO A 89 -1.23 -2.74 18.89
CA PRO A 89 -2.65 -2.99 19.01
C PRO A 89 -3.13 -2.78 20.45
N LYS A 90 -4.15 -1.93 20.64
CA LYS A 90 -4.66 -1.57 21.97
C LYS A 90 -5.50 -2.67 22.61
N ASP A 91 -6.11 -3.52 21.78
CA ASP A 91 -7.02 -4.57 22.20
C ASP A 91 -6.41 -5.94 21.92
N ASP A 92 -6.25 -6.75 22.97
CA ASP A 92 -6.01 -8.19 22.87
C ASP A 92 -7.31 -8.89 22.45
N TYR A 93 -7.76 -8.62 21.22
CA TYR A 93 -8.85 -9.38 20.63
C TYR A 93 -8.40 -10.84 20.49
N PHE A 94 -8.89 -11.69 21.40
CA PHE A 94 -8.72 -13.13 21.33
C PHE A 94 -8.92 -13.62 19.88
N GLY A 95 -7.87 -14.25 19.33
CA GLY A 95 -7.88 -14.82 17.98
C GLY A 95 -7.46 -13.89 16.85
N ASN A 96 -7.01 -12.66 17.11
CA ASN A 96 -6.29 -11.88 16.10
C ASN A 96 -4.87 -12.44 15.89
N LEU A 97 -4.45 -12.44 14.63
CA LEU A 97 -3.13 -12.87 14.21
C LEU A 97 -2.43 -11.71 13.51
N PHE A 98 -1.12 -11.62 13.71
CA PHE A 98 -0.29 -10.56 13.17
C PHE A 98 0.86 -11.14 12.36
N GLU A 99 1.13 -10.55 11.20
CA GLU A 99 2.42 -10.67 10.54
C GLU A 99 3.35 -9.57 11.07
N VAL A 100 4.65 -9.87 11.12
CA VAL A 100 5.66 -8.95 11.66
C VAL A 100 6.79 -8.76 10.68
N GLY A 101 7.38 -7.57 10.70
CA GLY A 101 8.50 -7.22 9.86
C GLY A 101 9.49 -6.32 10.56
N PHE A 102 10.69 -6.26 10.02
CA PHE A 102 11.75 -5.39 10.51
C PHE A 102 12.48 -4.71 9.35
N LEU A 103 13.05 -3.54 9.62
CA LEU A 103 14.01 -2.89 8.74
C LEU A 103 15.40 -3.30 9.22
N ASP A 104 16.25 -3.76 8.31
CA ASP A 104 17.66 -3.97 8.63
C ASP A 104 18.43 -2.64 8.65
N GLU A 105 19.73 -2.71 8.94
CA GLU A 105 20.62 -1.55 9.00
C GLU A 105 20.73 -0.79 7.67
N SER A 106 20.45 -1.45 6.54
CA SER A 106 20.41 -0.83 5.22
C SER A 106 19.06 -0.18 4.89
N GLY A 107 18.07 -0.33 5.77
CA GLY A 107 16.69 0.12 5.56
C GLY A 107 15.88 -0.81 4.66
N PHE A 108 16.35 -2.03 4.41
CA PHE A 108 15.58 -3.02 3.65
C PHE A 108 14.55 -3.70 4.56
N PHE A 109 13.32 -3.84 4.06
CA PHE A 109 12.21 -4.41 4.82
C PHE A 109 12.15 -5.93 4.66
N HIS A 110 12.23 -6.64 5.78
CA HIS A 110 12.11 -8.09 5.88
C HIS A 110 10.84 -8.44 6.63
N HIS A 111 10.10 -9.44 6.18
CA HIS A 111 8.97 -9.98 6.93
C HIS A 111 8.88 -11.49 6.78
N ASP A 112 8.45 -12.18 7.83
CA ASP A 112 8.09 -13.60 7.79
C ASP A 112 6.56 -13.68 7.62
N LYS A 113 6.08 -14.57 6.75
CA LYS A 113 4.64 -14.86 6.62
C LYS A 113 4.10 -15.68 7.80
N LYS A 114 4.94 -15.99 8.79
CA LYS A 114 4.51 -16.57 10.05
C LYS A 114 3.66 -15.59 10.83
N ARG A 115 2.50 -16.09 11.25
CA ARG A 115 1.52 -15.37 12.04
C ARG A 115 1.80 -15.56 13.52
N CYS A 116 1.68 -14.49 14.29
CA CYS A 116 1.91 -14.50 15.73
C CYS A 116 0.71 -13.91 16.49
N SER A 117 0.57 -14.29 17.76
CA SER A 117 -0.42 -13.70 18.67
C SER A 117 0.04 -12.33 19.16
N PHE A 118 -0.87 -11.55 19.73
CA PHE A 118 -0.54 -10.28 20.38
C PHE A 118 0.57 -10.42 21.43
N LYS A 119 0.52 -11.47 22.26
CA LYS A 119 1.57 -11.77 23.25
C LYS A 119 2.95 -11.94 22.61
N SER A 120 3.02 -12.61 21.46
CA SER A 120 4.27 -12.82 20.73
C SER A 120 4.76 -11.53 20.07
N LEU A 121 3.84 -10.76 19.48
CA LEU A 121 4.11 -9.42 18.93
C LEU A 121 4.73 -8.51 19.99
N LYS A 122 4.09 -8.41 21.17
CA LYS A 122 4.57 -7.57 22.27
C LYS A 122 5.96 -8.00 22.75
N TRP A 123 6.19 -9.30 22.92
CA TRP A 123 7.52 -9.82 23.28
C TRP A 123 8.57 -9.47 22.22
N MET A 124 8.26 -9.61 20.92
CA MET A 124 9.18 -9.24 19.85
C MET A 124 9.49 -7.74 19.83
N TYR A 125 8.48 -6.89 20.07
CA TYR A 125 8.67 -5.44 20.22
C TYR A 125 9.58 -5.10 21.42
N GLU A 126 9.31 -5.66 22.61
CA GLU A 126 10.13 -5.45 23.81
C GLU A 126 11.59 -5.89 23.62
N LYS A 127 11.81 -6.93 22.79
CA LYS A 127 13.14 -7.40 22.40
C LYS A 127 13.75 -6.66 21.21
N LYS A 128 13.05 -5.65 20.66
CA LYS A 128 13.47 -4.85 19.50
C LYS A 128 13.77 -5.70 18.26
N LEU A 129 13.03 -6.80 18.08
CA LEU A 129 13.19 -7.72 16.96
C LEU A 129 12.35 -7.35 15.73
N ILE A 130 11.41 -6.41 15.91
CA ILE A 130 10.47 -5.98 14.89
C ILE A 130 10.39 -4.46 14.87
N THR A 131 10.03 -3.90 13.73
CA THR A 131 9.73 -2.45 13.58
C THR A 131 8.35 -2.22 12.98
N HIS A 132 7.72 -3.26 12.42
CA HIS A 132 6.41 -3.17 11.82
C HIS A 132 5.58 -4.40 12.16
N TYR A 133 4.26 -4.23 12.10
CA TYR A 133 3.31 -5.32 12.15
C TYR A 133 2.16 -5.08 11.18
N GLN A 134 1.46 -6.14 10.81
CA GLN A 134 0.25 -6.09 10.02
C GLN A 134 -0.80 -7.01 10.64
N LEU A 135 -2.03 -6.51 10.82
CA LEU A 135 -3.14 -7.35 11.25
C LEU A 135 -3.57 -8.26 10.11
N VAL A 136 -3.67 -9.55 10.37
CA VAL A 136 -4.16 -10.54 9.40
C VAL A 136 -5.67 -10.52 9.42
N GLU A 137 -6.29 -10.17 8.30
CA GLU A 137 -7.74 -10.28 8.14
C GLU A 137 -8.17 -11.73 8.33
N LYS A 138 -9.18 -11.95 9.18
CA LYS A 138 -9.79 -13.27 9.34
C LYS A 138 -10.41 -13.68 8.00
N PRO A 139 -10.21 -14.94 7.55
CA PRO A 139 -10.85 -15.41 6.33
C PRO A 139 -12.36 -15.20 6.45
N LYS A 140 -12.96 -14.60 5.42
CA LYS A 140 -14.41 -14.46 5.35
C LYS A 140 -15.03 -15.86 5.36
N PRO A 141 -16.11 -16.10 6.10
CA PRO A 141 -16.79 -17.39 6.06
C PRO A 141 -17.19 -17.70 4.61
N PRO A 142 -17.21 -18.98 4.21
CA PRO A 142 -17.71 -19.38 2.90
C PRO A 142 -19.15 -18.86 2.72
N ILE A 143 -19.44 -18.40 1.50
CA ILE A 143 -20.80 -18.09 1.07
C ILE A 143 -21.34 -19.40 0.50
N PHE A 144 -22.30 -20.00 1.20
CA PHE A 144 -23.04 -21.18 0.73
C PHE A 144 -24.34 -20.76 0.03
#